data_AF-A0A950U9N0-F1
#
_entry.id   AF-A0A950U9N0-F1
#
_cell.length_a   1.000
_cell.length_b   1.000
_cell.length_c   1.000
_cell.angle_alpha   90.00
_cell.angle_beta   90.00
_cell.angle_gamma   90.00
#
_symmetry.space_group_name_H-M   'P 1'
#
loop_
_entity.id
_entity.type
_entity.pdbx_description
1 polymer ?
#
loop_
_entity_poly.entity_id
_entity_poly.type
_entity_poly.pdbx_seq_one_letter_code
_entity_poly.pdbx_strand_id
1 'polypeptide(L)'
;GQRDGLLRALNDGPAAAQAGFAATAQNRNGWTWVTGVDNFGFDYPKRAVVAGPYLGGQGEREAIYPGSFVDSDGQPLSGQHRYQIHFDSLPPVDGFWSLTVYDSATKMFTPNSIHRYKLGTDTPGLGTNSDGSLDILLSHQQPTAAERANWLPTPAGGFYIILRLYQPTDAVLDGTYQLPPMHRTS
;
A
#
# COMPACT_ATOMS: atom_id res chain seq x y z
N GLY A 1 25.30 25.52 22.14
CA GLY A 1 26.36 25.51 21.11
C GLY A 1 25.89 24.76 19.87
N GLN A 2 26.62 24.80 18.74
CA GLN A 2 26.28 24.09 17.49
C GLN A 2 25.88 22.61 17.68
N ARG A 3 26.37 21.95 18.75
CA ARG A 3 25.95 20.61 19.19
C ARG A 3 24.49 20.47 19.64
N ASP A 4 23.94 21.46 20.34
CA ASP A 4 22.53 21.44 20.81
C ASP A 4 21.53 21.73 19.67
N GLY A 5 22.00 22.36 18.59
CA GLY A 5 21.23 22.53 17.35
C GLY A 5 21.12 21.23 16.56
N LEU A 6 22.22 20.45 16.47
CA LEU A 6 22.26 19.16 15.79
C LEU A 6 21.41 18.09 16.49
N LEU A 7 21.40 18.06 17.82
CA LEU A 7 20.59 17.11 18.60
C LEU A 7 19.08 17.39 18.48
N ARG A 8 18.68 18.67 18.36
CA ARG A 8 17.27 19.02 18.09
C ARG A 8 16.86 18.64 16.68
N ALA A 9 17.70 18.90 15.68
CA ALA A 9 17.42 18.49 14.30
C ALA A 9 17.27 16.95 14.13
N LEU A 10 18.00 16.15 14.91
CA LEU A 10 17.86 14.69 14.94
C LEU A 10 16.54 14.21 15.58
N ASN A 11 16.04 14.92 16.58
CA ASN A 11 14.78 14.58 17.27
C ASN A 11 13.55 15.12 16.54
N ASP A 12 13.65 16.31 15.94
CA ASP A 12 12.56 16.98 15.23
C ASP A 12 12.41 16.47 13.79
N GLY A 13 13.48 15.88 13.22
CA GLY A 13 13.48 15.33 11.87
C GLY A 13 12.37 14.29 11.64
N PRO A 14 12.30 13.21 12.42
CA PRO A 14 11.24 12.20 12.30
C PRO A 14 9.82 12.78 12.50
N ALA A 15 9.65 13.70 13.44
CA ALA A 15 8.36 14.35 13.72
C ALA A 15 7.94 15.27 12.56
N ALA A 16 8.87 16.02 11.97
CA ALA A 16 8.64 16.84 10.80
C ALA A 16 8.37 16.00 9.53
N ALA A 17 9.03 14.84 9.38
CA ALA A 17 8.70 13.85 8.36
C ALA A 17 7.25 13.40 8.51
N GLN A 18 6.90 12.94 9.71
CA GLN A 18 5.60 12.37 10.03
C GLN A 18 4.47 13.41 9.87
N ALA A 19 4.70 14.65 10.29
CA ALA A 19 3.79 15.76 10.07
C ALA A 19 3.66 16.12 8.57
N GLY A 20 4.77 16.08 7.82
CA GLY A 20 4.76 16.27 6.37
C GLY A 20 3.96 15.19 5.62
N PHE A 21 4.14 13.92 6.00
CA PHE A 21 3.38 12.79 5.46
C PHE A 21 1.89 12.87 5.81
N ALA A 22 1.56 13.24 7.05
CA ALA A 22 0.17 13.40 7.47
C ALA A 22 -0.54 14.56 6.75
N ALA A 23 0.19 15.65 6.46
CA ALA A 23 -0.38 16.83 5.81
C ALA A 23 -0.73 16.60 4.33
N THR A 24 -0.10 15.64 3.66
CA THR A 24 -0.38 15.30 2.26
C THR A 24 -1.22 14.02 2.10
N ALA A 25 -1.58 13.38 3.21
CA ALA A 25 -2.38 12.18 3.20
C ALA A 25 -3.79 12.48 2.70
N GLN A 26 -4.21 11.79 1.64
CA GLN A 26 -5.58 11.84 1.11
C GLN A 26 -6.20 10.46 1.21
N ASN A 27 -7.41 10.37 1.77
CA ASN A 27 -8.19 9.14 1.70
C ASN A 27 -9.05 9.15 0.43
N ARG A 28 -8.89 8.15 -0.42
CA ARG A 28 -9.69 7.93 -1.64
C ARG A 28 -10.12 6.46 -1.65
N ASN A 29 -11.43 6.20 -1.58
CA ASN A 29 -12.02 4.84 -1.57
C ASN A 29 -11.41 3.90 -0.49
N GLY A 30 -11.15 4.41 0.71
CA GLY A 30 -10.54 3.61 1.79
C GLY A 30 -9.03 3.42 1.68
N TRP A 31 -8.39 3.97 0.64
CA TRP A 31 -6.95 4.01 0.49
C TRP A 31 -6.39 5.34 0.96
N THR A 32 -5.39 5.28 1.84
CA THR A 32 -4.56 6.41 2.22
C THR A 32 -3.44 6.55 1.23
N TRP A 33 -3.52 7.61 0.44
CA TRP A 33 -2.49 8.06 -0.49
C TRP A 33 -1.64 9.11 0.20
N VAL A 34 -0.33 8.95 0.15
CA VAL A 34 0.59 9.98 0.61
C VAL A 34 1.36 10.43 -0.61
N THR A 35 1.01 11.62 -1.10
CA THR A 35 1.61 12.26 -2.29
C THR A 35 2.40 13.53 -1.87
N GLY A 36 3.08 14.22 -2.77
CA GLY A 36 3.97 15.35 -2.52
C GLY A 36 5.24 15.03 -1.73
N VAL A 37 5.69 13.77 -1.70
CA VAL A 37 6.93 13.37 -1.00
C VAL A 37 8.19 13.61 -1.85
N ASP A 38 8.04 14.21 -3.01
CA ASP A 38 9.08 14.36 -4.02
C ASP A 38 9.32 15.80 -4.49
N ASN A 39 8.44 16.75 -4.14
CA ASN A 39 8.61 18.15 -4.52
C ASN A 39 9.32 18.96 -3.42
N PHE A 40 10.65 18.86 -3.35
CA PHE A 40 11.45 19.57 -2.34
C PHE A 40 12.63 20.40 -2.88
N GLY A 41 12.53 20.98 -4.08
CA GLY A 41 13.46 22.01 -4.57
C GLY A 41 14.92 21.89 -4.11
N PHE A 42 15.47 22.95 -3.49
CA PHE A 42 16.84 23.01 -2.93
C PHE A 42 16.88 22.97 -1.39
N ASP A 43 15.88 22.37 -0.73
CA ASP A 43 15.78 22.38 0.75
C ASP A 43 16.48 21.16 1.39
N TYR A 44 17.79 21.29 1.59
CA TYR A 44 18.68 20.25 2.14
C TYR A 44 18.26 19.68 3.52
N PRO A 45 17.73 20.47 4.48
CA PRO A 45 17.18 19.93 5.73
C PRO A 45 16.05 18.91 5.56
N LYS A 46 15.20 19.07 4.55
CA LYS A 46 14.02 18.21 4.32
C LYS A 46 14.39 16.87 3.66
N ARG A 47 15.47 16.86 2.87
CA ARG A 47 16.07 15.65 2.28
C ARG A 47 16.58 14.65 3.33
N ALA A 48 17.21 15.15 4.40
CA ALA A 48 17.72 14.30 5.49
C ALA A 48 16.59 13.59 6.27
N VAL A 49 15.40 14.18 6.26
CA VAL A 49 14.21 13.69 6.98
C VAL A 49 13.50 12.55 6.22
N VAL A 50 13.53 12.56 4.88
CA VAL A 50 12.87 11.56 4.04
C VAL A 50 13.74 10.32 3.77
N ALA A 51 15.07 10.46 3.84
CA ALA A 51 16.01 9.34 3.64
C ALA A 51 15.93 8.23 4.71
N GLY A 52 15.24 8.48 5.83
CA GLY A 52 15.07 7.52 6.93
C GLY A 52 13.94 6.51 6.71
N PRO A 53 12.68 6.93 6.45
CA PRO A 53 11.55 6.01 6.29
C PRO A 53 11.26 5.59 4.84
N TYR A 54 11.75 6.32 3.83
CA TYR A 54 11.74 5.92 2.42
C TYR A 54 13.19 5.70 1.99
N LEU A 55 13.58 4.43 1.76
CA LEU A 55 14.88 4.07 1.20
C LEU A 55 15.07 4.74 -0.18
N GLY A 56 15.60 5.96 -0.19
CA GLY A 56 15.82 6.76 -1.39
C GLY A 56 14.51 7.17 -2.05
N GLY A 57 14.02 8.38 -1.73
CA GLY A 57 12.91 9.03 -2.44
C GLY A 57 13.24 9.20 -3.92
N GLN A 58 13.01 8.16 -4.69
CA GLN A 58 12.73 8.26 -6.10
C GLN A 58 11.36 8.95 -6.18
N GLY A 59 11.19 9.93 -7.07
CA GLY A 59 9.97 10.73 -7.11
C GLY A 59 8.70 9.87 -7.23
N GLU A 60 7.52 10.47 -7.12
CA GLU A 60 6.24 9.76 -7.29
C GLU A 60 6.15 9.00 -8.61
N ARG A 61 6.90 9.46 -9.62
CA ARG A 61 7.07 8.81 -10.91
C ARG A 61 7.86 7.50 -10.87
N GLU A 62 8.60 7.21 -9.80
CA GLU A 62 9.25 5.91 -9.61
C GLU A 62 8.40 4.97 -8.77
N ALA A 63 7.81 5.44 -7.66
CA ALA A 63 6.95 4.58 -6.86
C ALA A 63 5.97 5.33 -5.96
N ILE A 64 4.74 4.81 -5.85
CA ILE A 64 3.73 5.23 -4.87
C ILE A 64 3.20 4.02 -4.10
N TYR A 65 2.93 4.21 -2.81
CA TYR A 65 2.52 3.14 -1.89
C TYR A 65 1.17 3.42 -1.19
N PRO A 66 0.02 3.38 -1.88
CA PRO A 66 -1.27 3.55 -1.23
C PRO A 66 -1.52 2.42 -0.23
N GLY A 67 -1.88 2.77 1.01
CA GLY A 67 -2.16 1.82 2.07
C GLY A 67 -3.63 1.79 2.43
N SER A 68 -4.17 0.65 2.84
CA SER A 68 -5.53 0.59 3.38
C SER A 68 -5.60 -0.21 4.67
N PHE A 69 -6.38 0.33 5.61
CA PHE A 69 -6.57 -0.17 6.97
C PHE A 69 -8.03 -0.51 7.27
N VAL A 70 -8.95 -0.17 6.36
CA VAL A 70 -10.39 -0.28 6.54
C VAL A 70 -11.07 -0.85 5.29
N ASP A 71 -12.20 -1.50 5.47
CA ASP A 71 -13.09 -1.91 4.38
C ASP A 71 -13.94 -0.73 3.85
N SER A 72 -14.82 -1.01 2.87
CA SER A 72 -15.70 -0.04 2.21
C SER A 72 -16.65 0.67 3.17
N ASP A 73 -16.93 0.06 4.31
CA ASP A 73 -17.81 0.60 5.36
C ASP A 73 -17.01 1.36 6.44
N GLY A 74 -15.71 1.56 6.22
CA GLY A 74 -14.80 2.21 7.14
C GLY A 74 -14.43 1.38 8.36
N GLN A 75 -14.73 0.07 8.37
CA GLN A 75 -14.40 -0.81 9.50
C GLN A 75 -12.95 -1.31 9.40
N PRO A 76 -12.21 -1.40 10.51
CA PRO A 76 -10.86 -1.94 10.51
C PRO A 76 -10.79 -3.35 9.91
N LEU A 77 -9.78 -3.59 9.09
CA LEU A 77 -9.54 -4.90 8.48
C LEU A 77 -9.13 -5.94 9.54
N SER A 78 -9.78 -7.08 9.46
CA SER A 78 -9.59 -8.21 10.38
C SER A 78 -9.76 -9.54 9.65
N GLY A 79 -8.87 -10.50 9.93
CA GLY A 79 -8.92 -11.86 9.38
C GLY A 79 -10.10 -12.70 9.82
N GLN A 80 -10.94 -12.17 10.72
CA GLN A 80 -12.24 -12.75 11.05
C GLN A 80 -13.25 -12.67 9.90
N HIS A 81 -12.93 -11.89 8.87
CA HIS A 81 -13.78 -11.73 7.69
C HIS A 81 -13.00 -12.01 6.40
N ARG A 82 -13.76 -12.17 5.32
CA ARG A 82 -13.25 -12.26 3.95
C ARG A 82 -13.47 -10.93 3.26
N TYR A 83 -12.57 -10.55 2.35
CA TYR A 83 -12.67 -9.31 1.60
C TYR A 83 -12.34 -9.56 0.13
N GLN A 84 -12.99 -8.81 -0.74
CA GLN A 84 -12.71 -8.81 -2.17
C GLN A 84 -12.34 -7.40 -2.64
N ILE A 85 -11.34 -7.35 -3.52
CA ILE A 85 -10.96 -6.15 -4.27
C ILE A 85 -11.22 -6.45 -5.74
N HIS A 86 -12.16 -5.73 -6.33
CA HIS A 86 -12.49 -5.84 -7.75
C HIS A 86 -11.84 -4.70 -8.52
N PHE A 87 -10.80 -5.01 -9.29
CA PHE A 87 -10.15 -4.06 -10.18
C PHE A 87 -10.81 -4.11 -11.55
N ASP A 88 -11.54 -3.05 -11.94
CA ASP A 88 -12.12 -2.94 -13.30
C ASP A 88 -11.04 -3.02 -14.39
N SER A 89 -9.84 -2.51 -14.08
CA SER A 89 -8.63 -2.65 -14.87
C SER A 89 -7.42 -2.77 -13.95
N LEU A 90 -6.35 -3.43 -14.41
CA LEU A 90 -5.12 -3.56 -13.64
C LEU A 90 -4.48 -2.19 -13.37
N PRO A 91 -3.74 -2.03 -12.25
CA PRO A 91 -3.04 -0.78 -11.96
C PRO A 91 -2.14 -0.34 -13.13
N PRO A 92 -2.32 0.87 -13.68
CA PRO A 92 -1.60 1.30 -14.87
C PRO A 92 -0.21 1.82 -14.47
N VAL A 93 0.77 0.95 -14.67
CA VAL A 93 2.18 1.14 -14.33
C VAL A 93 3.06 0.72 -15.51
N ASP A 94 4.17 1.42 -15.73
CA ASP A 94 5.17 1.05 -16.74
C ASP A 94 6.16 -0.01 -16.22
N GLY A 95 6.26 -0.15 -14.90
CA GLY A 95 7.10 -1.14 -14.23
C GLY A 95 6.31 -2.37 -13.80
N PHE A 96 5.88 -2.39 -12.54
CA PHE A 96 5.10 -3.48 -11.97
C PHE A 96 4.29 -3.00 -10.77
N TRP A 97 3.30 -3.78 -10.37
CA TRP A 97 2.55 -3.53 -9.14
C TRP A 97 2.59 -4.75 -8.22
N SER A 98 2.41 -4.51 -6.93
CA SER A 98 2.19 -5.59 -5.97
C SER A 98 1.30 -5.15 -4.81
N LEU A 99 0.42 -6.04 -4.37
CA LEU A 99 -0.39 -5.90 -3.18
C LEU A 99 0.15 -6.82 -2.09
N THR A 100 0.40 -6.29 -0.90
CA THR A 100 1.02 -7.02 0.21
C THR A 100 0.22 -6.84 1.50
N VAL A 101 0.06 -7.94 2.26
CA VAL A 101 -0.62 -7.93 3.57
C VAL A 101 0.40 -7.89 4.70
N TYR A 102 0.11 -7.09 5.71
CA TYR A 102 0.89 -6.98 6.95
C TYR A 102 0.01 -7.19 8.16
N ASP A 103 0.52 -7.91 9.14
CA ASP A 103 -0.10 -8.00 10.45
C ASP A 103 -0.02 -6.65 11.17
N SER A 104 -1.14 -6.18 11.70
CA SER A 104 -1.23 -4.84 12.29
C SER A 104 -0.50 -4.71 13.62
N ALA A 105 -0.30 -5.81 14.36
CA ALA A 105 0.37 -5.81 15.66
C ALA A 105 1.90 -5.87 15.51
N THR A 106 2.38 -6.74 14.61
CA THR A 106 3.82 -6.99 14.40
C THR A 106 4.43 -6.15 13.29
N LYS A 107 3.61 -5.59 12.38
CA LYS A 107 4.04 -4.90 11.15
C LYS A 107 4.83 -5.79 10.18
N MET A 108 4.75 -7.12 10.36
CA MET A 108 5.49 -8.11 9.59
C MET A 108 4.54 -9.00 8.77
N PHE A 109 5.11 -9.83 7.90
CA PHE A 109 4.37 -10.88 7.22
C PHE A 109 3.97 -11.99 8.18
N THR A 110 2.77 -12.54 7.97
CA THR A 110 2.29 -13.71 8.72
C THR A 110 2.51 -14.98 7.91
N PRO A 111 3.24 -15.98 8.45
CA PRO A 111 3.40 -17.28 7.80
C PRO A 111 2.07 -17.88 7.37
N ASN A 112 2.03 -18.48 6.18
CA ASN A 112 0.86 -19.15 5.63
C ASN A 112 1.26 -20.39 4.83
N SER A 113 0.29 -21.30 4.65
CA SER A 113 0.51 -22.63 4.06
C SER A 113 1.07 -22.61 2.63
N ILE A 114 0.80 -21.54 1.88
CA ILE A 114 1.21 -21.41 0.47
C ILE A 114 2.43 -20.47 0.29
N HIS A 115 3.02 -19.99 1.38
CA HIS A 115 4.16 -19.06 1.37
C HIS A 115 3.94 -17.82 0.49
N ARG A 116 2.71 -17.34 0.40
CA ARG A 116 2.32 -16.18 -0.41
C ARG A 116 2.08 -14.97 0.48
N TYR A 117 2.85 -13.91 0.26
CA TYR A 117 2.78 -12.67 1.05
C TYR A 117 2.39 -11.45 0.22
N LYS A 118 2.44 -11.60 -1.11
CA LYS A 118 1.99 -10.60 -2.07
C LYS A 118 1.29 -11.24 -3.27
N LEU A 119 0.48 -10.45 -3.94
CA LEU A 119 0.04 -10.66 -5.32
C LEU A 119 0.55 -9.50 -6.18
N GLY A 120 0.71 -9.70 -7.48
CA GLY A 120 1.25 -8.67 -8.36
C GLY A 120 1.52 -9.19 -9.76
N THR A 121 2.08 -8.31 -10.61
CA THR A 121 2.44 -8.60 -12.00
C THR A 121 3.25 -9.90 -12.17
N ASP A 122 4.09 -10.22 -11.19
CA ASP A 122 4.99 -11.38 -11.20
C ASP A 122 4.41 -12.63 -10.53
N THR A 123 3.14 -12.63 -10.11
CA THR A 123 2.52 -13.79 -9.45
C THR A 123 2.19 -14.86 -10.49
N PRO A 124 2.80 -16.06 -10.40
CA PRO A 124 2.48 -17.14 -11.33
C PRO A 124 1.02 -17.60 -11.14
N GLY A 125 0.29 -17.68 -12.25
CA GLY A 125 -1.09 -18.16 -12.26
C GLY A 125 -2.12 -17.15 -11.73
N LEU A 126 -1.77 -15.88 -11.59
CA LEU A 126 -2.76 -14.82 -11.37
C LEU A 126 -3.74 -14.79 -12.55
N GLY A 127 -5.03 -14.97 -12.27
CA GLY A 127 -6.07 -15.04 -13.30
C GLY A 127 -6.83 -13.72 -13.41
N THR A 128 -6.99 -13.21 -14.62
CA THR A 128 -7.92 -12.12 -14.90
C THR A 128 -9.24 -12.67 -15.43
N ASN A 129 -10.30 -11.90 -15.25
CA ASN A 129 -11.61 -12.17 -15.81
C ASN A 129 -11.60 -11.93 -17.34
N SER A 130 -12.63 -12.41 -18.03
CA SER A 130 -12.74 -12.30 -19.49
C SER A 130 -12.82 -10.87 -20.02
N ASP A 131 -13.26 -9.92 -19.19
CA ASP A 131 -13.31 -8.49 -19.47
C ASP A 131 -12.00 -7.75 -19.13
N GLY A 132 -10.99 -8.47 -18.63
CA GLY A 132 -9.71 -7.90 -18.21
C GLY A 132 -9.67 -7.42 -16.76
N SER A 133 -10.78 -7.49 -16.02
CA SER A 133 -10.83 -7.17 -14.59
C SER A 133 -10.07 -8.21 -13.75
N LEU A 134 -9.76 -7.86 -12.51
CA LEU A 134 -9.06 -8.73 -11.56
C LEU A 134 -9.76 -8.71 -10.20
N ASP A 135 -10.16 -9.89 -9.74
CA ASP A 135 -10.64 -10.11 -8.38
C ASP A 135 -9.54 -10.66 -7.49
N ILE A 136 -9.23 -9.95 -6.41
CA ILE A 136 -8.33 -10.41 -5.35
C ILE A 136 -9.15 -10.73 -4.11
N LEU A 137 -9.01 -11.96 -3.60
CA LEU A 137 -9.62 -12.39 -2.35
C LEU A 137 -8.61 -12.30 -1.20
N LEU A 138 -8.99 -11.66 -0.11
CA LEU A 138 -8.26 -11.63 1.15
C LEU A 138 -9.03 -12.40 2.21
N SER A 139 -8.42 -13.44 2.77
CA SER A 139 -9.03 -14.21 3.86
C SER A 139 -7.98 -14.95 4.68
N HIS A 140 -8.27 -15.14 5.97
CA HIS A 140 -7.43 -15.96 6.83
C HIS A 140 -7.60 -17.44 6.50
N GLN A 141 -8.85 -17.89 6.39
CA GLN A 141 -9.15 -19.25 5.98
C GLN A 141 -8.89 -19.44 4.50
N GLN A 142 -8.31 -20.59 4.16
CA GLN A 142 -8.06 -20.98 2.78
C GLN A 142 -9.40 -21.12 2.04
N PRO A 143 -9.55 -20.49 0.86
CA PRO A 143 -10.78 -20.52 0.10
C PRO A 143 -10.86 -21.78 -0.76
N THR A 144 -11.90 -21.84 -1.60
CA THR A 144 -12.09 -22.93 -2.56
C THR A 144 -10.92 -23.01 -3.54
N ALA A 145 -10.81 -24.14 -4.26
CA ALA A 145 -9.76 -24.30 -5.27
C ALA A 145 -9.87 -23.25 -6.39
N ALA A 146 -11.08 -22.82 -6.75
CA ALA A 146 -11.33 -21.85 -7.81
C ALA A 146 -10.81 -20.45 -7.45
N GLU A 147 -10.95 -20.02 -6.19
CA GLU A 147 -10.54 -18.69 -5.73
C GLU A 147 -9.04 -18.62 -5.40
N ARG A 148 -8.35 -19.77 -5.31
CA ARG A 148 -6.99 -19.86 -4.78
C ARG A 148 -5.94 -19.14 -5.63
N ALA A 149 -6.17 -19.04 -6.94
CA ALA A 149 -5.27 -18.35 -7.86
C ALA A 149 -4.99 -16.92 -7.40
N ASN A 150 -6.05 -16.17 -7.07
CA ASN A 150 -6.00 -14.76 -6.70
C ASN A 150 -6.20 -14.52 -5.20
N TRP A 151 -6.06 -15.57 -4.38
CA TRP A 151 -6.17 -15.46 -2.94
C TRP A 151 -4.85 -14.97 -2.32
N LEU A 152 -4.96 -13.96 -1.46
CA LEU A 152 -3.89 -13.45 -0.62
C LEU A 152 -4.22 -13.77 0.86
N PRO A 153 -3.47 -14.69 1.50
CA PRO A 153 -3.69 -15.06 2.90
C PRO A 153 -3.55 -13.87 3.86
N THR A 154 -4.43 -13.80 4.85
CA THR A 154 -4.37 -12.78 5.91
C THR A 154 -4.04 -13.40 7.28
N PRO A 155 -3.50 -12.61 8.23
CA PRO A 155 -3.46 -13.00 9.64
C PRO A 155 -4.87 -13.25 10.16
N ALA A 156 -5.02 -13.99 11.27
CA ALA A 156 -6.31 -14.20 11.94
C ALA A 156 -6.82 -12.91 12.62
N GLY A 157 -5.89 -12.04 13.04
CA GLY A 157 -6.18 -10.77 13.70
C GLY A 157 -6.30 -9.59 12.73
N GLY A 158 -6.11 -8.38 13.26
CA GLY A 158 -6.12 -7.16 12.47
C GLY A 158 -4.96 -7.10 11.48
N PHE A 159 -5.21 -6.59 10.29
CA PHE A 159 -4.19 -6.46 9.25
C PHE A 159 -4.34 -5.13 8.50
N TYR A 160 -3.34 -4.80 7.67
CA TYR A 160 -3.45 -3.73 6.69
C TYR A 160 -2.75 -4.16 5.40
N ILE A 161 -3.08 -3.47 4.32
CA ILE A 161 -2.49 -3.74 3.00
C ILE A 161 -1.74 -2.54 2.47
N ILE A 162 -0.71 -2.81 1.67
CA ILE A 162 -0.01 -1.80 0.89
C ILE A 162 -0.03 -2.26 -0.56
N LEU A 163 -0.58 -1.42 -1.43
CA LEU A 163 -0.38 -1.51 -2.87
C LEU A 163 0.88 -0.75 -3.23
N ARG A 164 1.75 -1.34 -4.03
CA ARG A 164 2.96 -0.71 -4.55
C ARG A 164 2.83 -0.58 -6.04
N LEU A 165 2.99 0.64 -6.53
CA LEU A 165 2.92 0.99 -7.94
C LEU A 165 4.30 1.50 -8.34
N TYR A 166 5.04 0.73 -9.13
CA TYR A 166 6.36 1.11 -9.61
C TYR A 166 6.25 1.66 -11.03
N GLN A 167 6.74 2.89 -11.22
CA GLN A 167 6.56 3.69 -12.43
C GLN A 167 5.08 3.89 -12.76
N PRO A 168 4.29 4.50 -11.85
CA PRO A 168 2.88 4.78 -12.11
C PRO A 168 2.72 5.75 -13.28
N THR A 169 1.76 5.43 -14.16
CA THR A 169 1.38 6.31 -15.27
C THR A 169 0.73 7.60 -14.76
N ASP A 170 0.61 8.61 -15.63
CA ASP A 170 -0.05 9.88 -15.28
C ASP A 170 -1.48 9.69 -14.75
N ALA A 171 -2.20 8.64 -15.19
CA ALA A 171 -3.55 8.36 -14.70
C ALA A 171 -3.60 8.03 -13.19
N VAL A 172 -2.56 7.41 -12.64
CA VAL A 172 -2.44 7.21 -11.18
C VAL A 172 -2.09 8.52 -10.49
N LEU A 173 -1.17 9.30 -11.08
CA LEU A 173 -0.63 10.53 -10.50
C LEU A 173 -1.68 11.65 -10.43
N ASP A 174 -2.47 11.80 -11.48
CA ASP A 174 -3.55 12.80 -11.57
C ASP A 174 -4.85 12.33 -10.90
N GLY A 175 -4.92 11.06 -10.49
CA GLY A 175 -6.05 10.46 -9.79
C GLY A 175 -7.24 10.07 -10.68
N THR A 176 -7.10 10.07 -12.01
CA THR A 176 -8.14 9.57 -12.92
C THR A 176 -8.30 8.06 -12.83
N TYR A 177 -7.21 7.32 -12.57
CA TYR A 177 -7.28 5.93 -12.16
C TYR A 177 -7.59 5.85 -10.67
N GLN A 178 -8.75 5.29 -10.34
CA GLN A 178 -9.19 5.12 -8.95
C GLN A 178 -8.96 3.70 -8.48
N LEU A 179 -8.40 3.55 -7.28
CA LEU A 179 -8.36 2.24 -6.64
C LEU A 179 -9.76 1.86 -6.14
N PRO A 180 -10.18 0.61 -6.37
CA PRO A 180 -11.45 0.10 -5.87
C PRO A 180 -11.40 -0.04 -4.34
N PRO A 181 -12.51 0.20 -3.63
CA PRO A 181 -12.60 -0.08 -2.20
C PRO A 181 -12.54 -1.59 -1.94
N MET A 182 -12.24 -1.96 -0.69
CA MET A 182 -12.30 -3.34 -0.23
C MET A 182 -13.69 -3.67 0.29
N HIS A 183 -14.37 -4.64 -0.31
CA HIS A 183 -15.67 -5.07 0.17
C HIS A 183 -15.55 -6.30 1.05
N ARG A 184 -16.21 -6.27 2.21
CA ARG A 184 -16.38 -7.47 3.02
C ARG A 184 -17.33 -8.44 2.30
N THR A 185 -16.95 -9.71 2.22
CA THR A 185 -17.77 -10.75 1.61
C THR A 185 -18.26 -11.73 2.68
N SER A 186 -19.44 -12.32 2.46
CA SER A 186 -20.04 -13.33 3.35
C SER A 186 -19.26 -14.64 3.40
#